data_AF-A0A9X2MJV2-F1
#
_entry.id   AF-A0A9X2MJV2-F1
#
_cell.length_a   1.000
_cell.length_b   1.000
_cell.length_c   1.000
_cell.angle_alpha   90.00
_cell.angle_beta   90.00
_cell.angle_gamma   90.00
#
_symmetry.space_group_name_H-M   'P 1'
#
loop_
_entity.id
_entity.type
_entity.pdbx_description
1 polymer ?
#
loop_
_entity_poly.entity_id
_entity_poly.type
_entity_poly.pdbx_seq_one_letter_code
_entity_poly.pdbx_strand_id
1 'polypeptide(L)'
;MFKLYFGSVANFISTCFLITFFIIFIKTIKNNPADVNWKRMSTIMLILGIVLSATGGIKDSMAIKPAITFGTMNILFILLCGLGIVAIILGVIGLILKRGSALQKSLFYLLSFIILTKVVILEGLRIIQLFV
;
A
#
# COMPACT_ATOMS: atom_id res chain seq x y z
N MET A 1 17.52 13.58 -16.15
CA MET A 1 17.26 12.32 -15.42
C MET A 1 16.58 12.49 -14.04
N PHE A 2 16.29 13.72 -13.56
CA PHE A 2 15.47 13.97 -12.36
C PHE A 2 13.98 14.30 -12.66
N LYS A 3 13.55 14.21 -13.92
CA LYS A 3 12.15 14.45 -14.33
C LYS A 3 11.19 13.31 -13.93
N LEU A 4 11.71 12.19 -13.42
CA LEU A 4 10.94 10.96 -13.22
C LEU A 4 10.04 10.94 -11.98
N TYR A 5 10.34 11.73 -10.94
CA TYR A 5 9.52 11.75 -9.71
C TYR A 5 8.66 13.01 -9.53
N PHE A 6 9.00 14.12 -10.18
CA PHE A 6 8.30 15.42 -10.04
C PHE A 6 7.54 15.87 -11.29
N GLY A 7 7.53 15.08 -12.37
CA GLY A 7 6.86 15.45 -13.63
C GLY A 7 5.33 15.35 -13.60
N SER A 8 4.75 14.73 -12.57
CA SER A 8 3.30 14.51 -12.43
C SER A 8 2.88 14.64 -10.97
N VAL A 9 1.84 15.43 -10.72
CA VAL A 9 1.24 15.65 -9.38
C VAL A 9 0.88 14.32 -8.71
N ALA A 10 0.44 13.31 -9.48
CA ALA A 10 0.12 11.99 -8.97
C ALA A 10 1.36 11.23 -8.44
N ASN A 11 2.53 11.42 -9.06
CA ASN A 11 3.79 10.85 -8.58
C ASN A 11 4.20 11.42 -7.24
N PHE A 12 4.19 12.75 -7.13
CA PHE A 12 4.49 13.44 -5.89
C PHE A 12 3.55 13.02 -4.75
N ILE A 13 2.24 13.04 -4.98
CA ILE A 13 1.22 12.66 -3.98
C ILE A 13 1.43 11.22 -3.49
N SER A 14 1.63 10.27 -4.39
CA SER A 14 1.86 8.87 -4.04
C SER A 14 3.15 8.67 -3.25
N THR A 15 4.23 9.39 -3.60
CA THR A 15 5.48 9.37 -2.82
C THR A 15 5.28 9.93 -1.41
N CYS A 16 4.52 11.02 -1.25
CA CYS A 16 4.18 11.56 0.07
C CYS A 16 3.41 10.54 0.92
N PHE A 17 2.43 9.84 0.36
CA PHE A 17 1.68 8.81 1.07
C PHE A 17 2.56 7.61 1.46
N LEU A 18 3.49 7.23 0.58
CA LEU A 18 4.43 6.13 0.81
C LEU A 18 5.42 6.47 1.94
N ILE A 19 5.95 7.70 1.96
CA ILE A 19 6.76 8.21 3.07
C ILE A 19 5.93 8.25 4.37
N THR A 20 4.70 8.74 4.31
CA THR A 20 3.80 8.79 5.48
C THR A 20 3.54 7.39 6.05
N PHE A 21 3.31 6.41 5.19
CA PHE A 21 3.18 5.01 5.57
C PHE A 21 4.41 4.52 6.33
N PHE A 22 5.62 4.74 5.81
CA PHE A 22 6.86 4.33 6.49
C PHE A 22 7.06 5.02 7.83
N ILE A 23 6.78 6.33 7.93
CA ILE A 23 6.89 7.07 9.20
C ILE A 23 5.98 6.45 10.25
N ILE A 24 4.72 6.18 9.90
CA ILE A 24 3.74 5.59 10.84
C ILE A 24 4.16 4.16 11.19
N PHE A 25 4.58 3.37 10.23
CA PHE A 25 5.02 1.99 10.45
C PHE A 25 6.21 1.91 11.41
N ILE A 26 7.27 2.69 11.15
CA ILE A 26 8.47 2.75 12.00
C ILE A 26 8.11 3.26 13.41
N LYS A 27 7.30 4.32 13.51
CA LYS A 27 6.86 4.86 14.80
C LYS A 27 6.07 3.83 15.61
N THR A 28 5.18 3.08 14.96
CA THR A 28 4.39 2.03 15.62
C THR A 28 5.26 0.86 16.09
N ILE A 29 6.30 0.49 15.35
CA ILE A 29 7.23 -0.59 15.75
C ILE A 29 8.15 -0.16 16.90
N LYS A 30 8.57 1.11 16.93
CA LYS A 30 9.45 1.63 17.98
C LYS A 30 8.73 1.82 19.33
N ASN A 31 7.42 2.00 19.32
CA ASN A 31 6.63 2.15 20.54
C ASN A 31 6.43 0.80 21.24
N ASN A 32 6.31 0.84 22.56
CA ASN A 32 5.99 -0.34 23.35
C ASN A 32 4.63 -0.93 22.88
N PRO A 33 4.55 -2.23 22.55
CA PRO A 33 3.33 -2.84 22.05
C PRO A 33 2.10 -2.67 22.93
N ALA A 34 2.28 -2.47 24.24
CA ALA A 34 1.20 -2.27 25.20
C ALA A 34 0.52 -0.89 25.04
N ASP A 35 1.27 0.13 24.60
CA ASP A 35 0.80 1.52 24.50
C ASP A 35 0.16 1.85 23.14
N VAL A 36 0.34 0.95 22.17
CA VAL A 36 -0.15 1.15 20.81
C VAL A 36 -1.65 0.83 20.73
N ASN A 37 -2.43 1.80 20.28
CA ASN A 37 -3.82 1.55 19.88
C ASN A 37 -3.85 0.82 18.53
N TRP A 38 -3.70 -0.51 18.57
CA TRP A 38 -3.65 -1.39 17.41
C TRP A 38 -4.85 -1.23 16.48
N LYS A 39 -6.06 -1.06 17.03
CA LYS A 39 -7.26 -0.81 16.23
C LYS A 39 -7.09 0.43 15.36
N ARG A 40 -6.71 1.57 15.97
CA ARG A 40 -6.50 2.83 15.24
C ARG A 40 -5.40 2.70 14.20
N MET A 41 -4.30 2.04 14.54
CA MET A 41 -3.17 1.85 13.61
C MET A 41 -3.54 0.98 12.41
N SER A 42 -4.25 -0.14 12.63
CA SER A 42 -4.74 -0.99 11.53
C SER A 42 -5.71 -0.24 10.62
N THR A 43 -6.61 0.58 11.17
CA THR A 43 -7.52 1.42 10.36
C THR A 43 -6.75 2.44 9.52
N ILE A 44 -5.76 3.13 10.12
CA ILE A 44 -4.93 4.09 9.39
C ILE A 44 -4.18 3.38 8.25
N MET A 45 -3.62 2.20 8.50
CA MET A 45 -2.92 1.42 7.47
C MET A 45 -3.85 0.97 6.35
N LEU A 46 -5.08 0.56 6.67
CA LEU A 46 -6.09 0.22 5.68
C LEU A 46 -6.39 1.42 4.76
N ILE A 47 -6.66 2.59 5.35
CA ILE A 47 -6.96 3.82 4.60
C ILE A 47 -5.77 4.19 3.70
N LEU A 48 -4.55 4.20 4.25
CA LEU A 48 -3.34 4.49 3.47
C LEU A 48 -3.13 3.47 2.34
N GLY A 49 -3.36 2.19 2.59
CA GLY A 49 -3.26 1.13 1.59
C GLY A 49 -4.25 1.31 0.44
N ILE A 50 -5.49 1.73 0.73
CA ILE A 50 -6.51 2.04 -0.29
C ILE A 50 -6.07 3.26 -1.11
N VAL A 51 -5.64 4.33 -0.46
CA VAL A 51 -5.19 5.57 -1.14
C VAL A 51 -3.96 5.31 -2.01
N LEU A 52 -2.98 4.54 -1.52
CA LEU A 52 -1.80 4.14 -2.29
C LEU A 52 -2.18 3.27 -3.49
N SER A 53 -3.12 2.34 -3.33
CA SER A 53 -3.61 1.51 -4.45
C SER A 53 -4.35 2.36 -5.49
N ALA A 54 -5.19 3.30 -5.06
CA ALA A 54 -5.93 4.19 -5.95
C ALA A 54 -4.99 5.13 -6.72
N THR A 55 -4.04 5.77 -6.05
CA THR A 55 -3.03 6.63 -6.69
C THR A 55 -2.12 5.84 -7.63
N GLY A 56 -1.77 4.59 -7.28
CA GLY A 56 -1.07 3.66 -8.16
C GLY A 56 -1.85 3.38 -9.44
N GLY A 57 -3.13 3.05 -9.33
CA GLY A 57 -4.00 2.80 -10.49
C GLY A 57 -4.20 4.03 -11.38
N ILE A 58 -4.35 5.22 -10.79
CA ILE A 58 -4.47 6.48 -11.54
C ILE A 58 -3.19 6.72 -12.36
N LYS A 59 -2.01 6.56 -11.76
CA LYS A 59 -0.73 6.71 -12.47
C LYS A 59 -0.64 5.79 -13.68
N ASP A 60 -0.97 4.52 -13.50
CA ASP A 60 -0.87 3.55 -14.58
C ASP A 60 -1.93 3.82 -15.66
N SER A 61 -3.14 4.27 -15.30
CA SER A 61 -4.18 4.63 -16.28
C SER A 61 -3.82 5.85 -17.14
N MET A 62 -3.05 6.80 -16.60
CA MET A 62 -2.66 8.05 -17.28
C MET A 62 -1.27 7.98 -17.93
N ALA A 63 -0.52 6.89 -17.73
CA ALA A 63 0.81 6.72 -18.29
C ALA A 63 0.74 6.24 -19.75
N ILE A 64 1.57 6.84 -20.61
CA ILE A 64 1.74 6.41 -22.01
C ILE A 64 2.30 4.97 -22.06
N LYS A 65 3.12 4.59 -21.07
CA LYS A 65 3.57 3.22 -20.81
C LYS A 65 3.22 2.85 -19.36
N PRO A 66 2.10 2.14 -19.13
CA PRO A 66 1.71 1.74 -17.78
C PRO A 66 2.62 0.67 -17.21
N ALA A 67 2.92 0.73 -15.91
CA ALA A 67 3.65 -0.33 -15.20
C ALA A 67 2.94 -1.68 -15.30
N ILE A 68 1.62 -1.62 -15.24
CA ILE A 68 0.72 -2.75 -15.34
C ILE A 68 -0.44 -2.35 -16.23
N THR A 69 -0.64 -3.09 -17.32
CA THR A 69 -1.82 -2.95 -18.15
C THR A 69 -3.04 -3.52 -17.43
N PHE A 70 -4.10 -2.72 -17.35
CA PHE A 70 -5.40 -3.18 -16.89
C PHE A 70 -5.93 -4.23 -17.86
N GLY A 71 -6.24 -5.42 -17.37
CA GLY A 71 -6.78 -6.48 -18.21
C GLY A 71 -6.90 -7.80 -17.47
N THR A 72 -7.94 -8.55 -17.81
CA THR A 72 -8.23 -9.88 -17.24
C THR A 72 -7.21 -10.95 -17.64
N MET A 73 -6.37 -10.69 -18.65
CA MET A 73 -5.30 -11.58 -19.07
C MET A 73 -3.94 -11.26 -18.42
N ASN A 74 -3.84 -10.15 -17.67
CA ASN A 74 -2.59 -9.77 -17.01
C ASN A 74 -2.52 -10.40 -15.61
N ILE A 75 -1.67 -11.42 -15.45
CA ILE A 75 -1.49 -12.18 -14.21
C ILE A 75 -1.06 -11.26 -13.05
N LEU A 76 -0.17 -10.28 -13.31
CA LEU A 76 0.30 -9.34 -12.30
C LEU A 76 -0.82 -8.42 -11.82
N PHE A 77 -1.68 -7.98 -12.73
CA PHE A 77 -2.86 -7.20 -12.39
C PHE A 77 -3.83 -7.99 -11.50
N ILE A 78 -4.13 -9.25 -11.87
CA ILE A 78 -5.01 -10.13 -11.08
C ILE A 78 -4.43 -10.37 -9.68
N LEU A 79 -3.12 -10.65 -9.59
CA LEU A 79 -2.44 -10.89 -8.32
C LEU A 79 -2.53 -9.67 -7.40
N LEU A 80 -2.28 -8.46 -7.91
CA LEU A 80 -2.39 -7.23 -7.13
C LEU A 80 -3.83 -6.92 -6.73
N CYS A 81 -4.81 -7.20 -7.59
CA CYS A 81 -6.22 -7.09 -7.25
C CYS A 81 -6.59 -8.07 -6.11
N GLY A 82 -6.18 -9.33 -6.21
CA GLY A 82 -6.38 -10.35 -5.18
C GLY A 82 -5.79 -9.93 -3.83
N LEU A 83 -4.53 -9.46 -3.83
CA LEU A 83 -3.90 -8.91 -2.62
C LEU A 83 -4.66 -7.69 -2.06
N GLY A 84 -5.24 -6.86 -2.93
CA GLY A 84 -6.09 -5.74 -2.53
C GLY A 84 -7.37 -6.19 -1.84
N ILE A 85 -8.07 -7.17 -2.41
CA ILE A 85 -9.29 -7.75 -1.82
C ILE A 85 -8.98 -8.36 -0.46
N VAL A 86 -7.90 -9.15 -0.36
CA VAL A 86 -7.45 -9.75 0.90
C VAL A 86 -7.16 -8.66 1.95
N ALA A 87 -6.45 -7.59 1.58
CA ALA A 87 -6.19 -6.47 2.49
C ALA A 87 -7.49 -5.80 2.98
N ILE A 88 -8.48 -5.61 2.10
CA ILE A 88 -9.78 -5.02 2.48
C ILE A 88 -10.50 -5.92 3.48
N ILE A 89 -10.60 -7.23 3.19
CA ILE A 89 -11.25 -8.21 4.07
C ILE A 89 -10.60 -8.19 5.46
N LEU A 90 -9.27 -8.26 5.52
CA LEU A 90 -8.52 -8.23 6.76
C LEU A 90 -8.69 -6.90 7.52
N GLY A 91 -8.75 -5.78 6.80
CA GLY A 91 -9.03 -4.47 7.35
C GLY A 91 -10.41 -4.38 8.00
N VAL A 92 -11.44 -4.89 7.32
CA VAL A 92 -12.81 -4.95 7.83
C VAL A 92 -12.90 -5.84 9.07
N ILE A 93 -12.27 -7.02 9.04
CA ILE A 93 -12.18 -7.91 10.22
C ILE A 93 -11.51 -7.16 11.39
N GLY A 94 -10.43 -6.43 11.13
CA GLY A 94 -9.73 -5.61 12.12
C GLY A 94 -10.60 -4.54 12.79
N LEU A 95 -11.57 -3.97 12.06
CA LEU A 95 -12.51 -2.97 12.59
C LEU A 95 -13.52 -3.57 13.58
N ILE A 96 -13.94 -4.81 13.35
CA ILE A 96 -14.96 -5.51 14.14
C ILE A 96 -14.36 -6.10 15.43
N LEU A 97 -13.06 -6.42 15.44
CA LEU A 97 -12.39 -6.98 16.61
C LEU A 97 -12.37 -6.02 17.82
N LYS A 98 -12.45 -6.61 19.02
CA LYS A 98 -12.31 -5.90 20.30
C LYS A 98 -10.91 -5.28 20.42
N ARG A 99 -10.87 -4.05 20.95
CA ARG A 99 -9.65 -3.26 21.14
C ARG A 99 -8.65 -4.01 22.03
N GLY A 100 -7.40 -4.12 21.57
CA GLY A 100 -6.30 -4.68 22.37
C GLY A 100 -6.10 -6.19 22.24
N SER A 101 -6.76 -6.87 21.30
CA SER A 101 -6.49 -8.29 21.05
C SER A 101 -5.16 -8.49 20.34
N ALA A 102 -4.46 -9.59 20.63
CA ALA A 102 -3.25 -10.00 19.92
C ALA A 102 -3.49 -10.16 18.39
N LEU A 103 -4.74 -10.48 18.00
CA LEU A 103 -5.15 -10.55 16.60
C LEU A 103 -5.10 -9.19 15.90
N GLN A 104 -5.40 -8.07 16.58
CA GLN A 104 -5.28 -6.74 15.96
C GLN A 104 -3.84 -6.37 15.63
N LYS A 105 -2.90 -6.76 16.51
CA LYS A 105 -1.47 -6.60 16.27
C LYS A 105 -1.02 -7.40 15.06
N SER A 106 -1.41 -8.68 14.98
CA SER A 106 -1.11 -9.53 13.82
C SER A 106 -1.67 -8.94 12.52
N LEU A 107 -2.93 -8.48 12.54
CA LEU A 107 -3.57 -7.83 11.39
C LEU A 107 -2.84 -6.55 10.94
N PHE A 108 -2.34 -5.74 11.87
CA PHE A 108 -1.54 -4.56 11.53
C PHE A 108 -0.29 -4.95 10.72
N TYR A 109 0.47 -5.94 11.19
CA TYR A 109 1.67 -6.39 10.49
C TYR A 109 1.34 -7.02 9.15
N LEU A 110 0.27 -7.82 9.08
CA LEU A 110 -0.13 -8.51 7.87
C LEU A 110 -0.63 -7.52 6.80
N LEU A 111 -1.43 -6.51 7.19
CA LEU A 111 -1.81 -5.39 6.31
C LEU A 111 -0.59 -4.62 5.82
N SER A 112 0.33 -4.29 6.73
CA SER A 112 1.55 -3.55 6.38
C SER A 112 2.42 -4.35 5.40
N PHE A 113 2.54 -5.67 5.59
CA PHE A 113 3.25 -6.57 4.70
C PHE A 113 2.62 -6.63 3.30
N ILE A 114 1.30 -6.75 3.21
CA ILE A 114 0.59 -6.74 1.92
C ILE A 114 0.83 -5.41 1.20
N ILE A 115 0.69 -4.28 1.89
CA ILE A 115 0.90 -2.94 1.30
C ILE A 115 2.34 -2.80 0.78
N LEU A 116 3.33 -3.17 1.59
CA LEU A 116 4.74 -3.14 1.19
C LEU A 116 5.01 -4.01 -0.04
N THR A 117 4.49 -5.24 -0.05
CA THR A 117 4.66 -6.17 -1.17
C THR A 117 4.10 -5.58 -2.47
N LYS A 118 2.90 -5.00 -2.42
CA LYS A 118 2.28 -4.36 -3.59
C LYS A 118 3.09 -3.18 -4.10
N VAL A 119 3.57 -2.33 -3.19
CA VAL A 119 4.41 -1.17 -3.53
C VAL A 119 5.71 -1.61 -4.19
N VAL A 120 6.39 -2.62 -3.63
CA VAL A 120 7.65 -3.16 -4.19
C VAL A 120 7.44 -3.73 -5.59
N ILE A 121 6.36 -4.50 -5.81
CA ILE A 121 6.05 -5.05 -7.14
C ILE A 121 5.79 -3.91 -8.14
N LEU A 122 4.95 -2.94 -7.80
CA LEU A 122 4.58 -1.84 -8.69
C LEU A 122 5.76 -0.94 -9.03
N GLU A 123 6.49 -0.46 -8.02
CA GLU A 123 7.65 0.40 -8.24
C GLU A 123 8.80 -0.38 -8.89
N GLY A 124 8.99 -1.66 -8.56
CA GLY A 124 9.96 -2.53 -9.23
C GLY A 124 9.68 -2.66 -10.72
N LEU A 125 8.42 -2.91 -11.11
CA LEU A 125 8.02 -2.95 -12.53
C LEU A 125 8.24 -1.60 -13.23
N ARG A 126 7.94 -0.48 -12.57
CA ARG A 126 8.22 0.87 -13.10
C ARG A 126 9.70 1.10 -13.34
N ILE A 127 10.56 0.67 -12.40
CA ILE A 127 12.01 0.80 -12.53
C ILE A 127 12.50 -0.05 -13.71
N ILE A 128 12.05 -1.30 -13.84
CA ILE A 128 12.43 -2.17 -14.97
C ILE A 128 12.06 -1.51 -16.31
N GLN A 129 10.87 -0.90 -16.42
CA GLN A 129 10.44 -0.18 -17.63
C GLN A 129 11.27 1.07 -17.95
N LEU A 130 12.05 1.60 -17.00
CA LEU A 130 12.97 2.71 -17.26
C LEU A 130 14.31 2.24 -17.83
N PHE A 131 14.65 0.98 -17.63
CA PHE A 131 15.89 0.36 -18.11
C PHE A 131 15.72 -0.45 -19.41
N VAL A 132 14.47 -0.72 -19.82
CA VAL A 132 14.09 -1.43 -21.06
C VAL A 132 13.40 -0.46 -22.02
#